data_AF-A0AA43Q7U8-F1
#
_entry.id   AF-A0AA43Q7U8-F1
#
_cell.length_a   1.000
_cell.length_b   1.000
_cell.length_c   1.000
_cell.angle_alpha   90.00
_cell.angle_beta   90.00
_cell.angle_gamma   90.00
#
_symmetry.space_group_name_H-M   'P 1'
#
loop_
_entity.id
_entity.type
_entity.pdbx_description
1 polymer ?
#
loop_
_entity_poly.entity_id
_entity_poly.type
_entity_poly.pdbx_seq_one_letter_code
_entity_poly.pdbx_strand_id
1 'polypeptide(L)'
;MKLFSITLILIALLGLLAYTNPKMDNYDQFISQRITEETRKEKDPMAGAFGSLFGGFAANLMTKQTVRKDYVFFSTYDTSFGNEQLRAIGVLNNFYITEDRKSQHDN
;
A
#
# COMPACT_ATOMS: atom_id res chain seq x y z
N MET A 1 10.66 37.81 9.65
CA MET A 1 10.35 36.83 10.71
C MET A 1 9.30 35.81 10.29
N LYS A 2 8.10 36.20 9.84
CA LYS A 2 7.05 35.25 9.42
C LYS A 2 7.47 34.26 8.33
N LEU A 3 8.18 34.71 7.28
CA LEU A 3 8.67 33.80 6.24
C LEU A 3 9.62 32.73 6.78
N PHE A 4 10.54 33.11 7.67
CA PHE A 4 11.48 32.17 8.29
C PHE A 4 10.74 31.10 9.10
N SER A 5 9.74 31.49 9.89
CA SER A 5 8.90 30.55 10.64
C SER A 5 8.12 29.61 9.71
N ILE A 6 7.54 30.12 8.62
CA ILE A 6 6.81 29.30 7.64
C ILE A 6 7.75 28.30 6.97
N THR A 7 8.94 28.75 6.55
CA THR A 7 9.95 27.87 5.95
C THR A 7 10.39 26.78 6.92
N LEU A 8 10.61 27.12 8.19
CA LEU A 8 10.97 26.14 9.21
C LEU A 8 9.88 25.08 9.41
N ILE A 9 8.61 25.51 9.46
CA ILE A 9 7.46 24.60 9.58
C ILE A 9 7.37 23.69 8.36
N LEU A 10 7.53 24.22 7.15
CA LEU A 10 7.51 23.43 5.92
C LEU A 10 8.64 22.39 5.92
N ILE A 11 9.86 22.77 6.27
CA ILE A 11 10.99 21.83 6.35
C ILE A 11 10.71 20.73 7.38
N ALA A 12 10.17 21.09 8.55
CA ALA A 12 9.81 20.12 9.57
C ALA A 12 8.72 19.16 9.07
N LEU A 13 7.70 19.67 8.36
CA LEU A 13 6.61 18.87 7.83
C LEU A 13 7.08 17.91 6.73
N LEU A 14 7.95 18.38 5.85
CA LEU A 14 8.56 17.57 4.79
C LEU A 14 9.51 16.50 5.38
N GLY A 15 10.30 16.87 6.39
CA GLY A 15 11.14 15.93 7.14
C GLY A 15 10.31 14.85 7.84
N LEU A 16 9.17 15.22 8.42
CA LEU A 16 8.25 14.28 9.04
C LEU A 16 7.66 13.30 8.02
N LEU A 17 7.23 13.79 6.85
CA LEU A 17 6.70 12.95 5.77
C LEU A 17 7.75 11.93 5.28
N ALA A 18 8.99 12.38 5.09
CA ALA A 18 10.08 11.51 4.68
C ALA A 18 10.42 10.46 5.75
N TYR A 19 10.43 10.86 7.04
CA TYR A 19 10.75 9.97 8.15
C TYR A 19 9.65 8.93 8.44
N THR A 20 8.39 9.31 8.28
CA THR A 20 7.23 8.45 8.52
C THR A 20 6.78 7.69 7.28
N ASN A 21 7.52 7.79 6.17
CA ASN A 21 7.27 6.99 4.98
C ASN A 21 7.43 5.50 5.33
N PRO A 22 6.37 4.67 5.21
CA PRO A 22 6.43 3.30 5.65
C PRO A 22 7.44 2.48 4.84
N LYS A 23 8.01 1.45 5.46
CA LYS A 23 8.91 0.49 4.82
C LYS A 23 8.14 -0.71 4.28
N MET A 24 8.85 -1.58 3.57
CA MET A 24 8.31 -2.83 3.05
C MET A 24 7.70 -3.71 4.16
N ASP A 25 8.39 -3.88 5.29
CA ASP A 25 7.88 -4.68 6.41
C ASP A 25 6.53 -4.17 6.96
N ASN A 26 6.30 -2.84 6.90
CA ASN A 26 5.02 -2.25 7.27
C ASN A 26 3.90 -2.62 6.28
N TYR A 27 4.25 -2.73 4.98
CA TYR A 27 3.32 -3.15 3.94
C TYR A 27 2.93 -4.61 4.11
N ASP A 28 3.89 -5.48 4.43
CA ASP A 28 3.66 -6.91 4.69
C ASP A 28 2.67 -7.11 5.85
N GLN A 29 2.83 -6.33 6.92
CA GLN A 29 1.90 -6.31 8.06
C GLN A 29 0.53 -5.79 7.66
N PHE A 30 0.46 -4.70 6.90
CA PHE A 30 -0.80 -4.13 6.42
C PHE A 30 -1.60 -5.14 5.59
N ILE A 31 -0.97 -5.78 4.60
CA ILE A 31 -1.63 -6.78 3.77
C ILE A 31 -2.08 -7.97 4.61
N SER A 32 -1.23 -8.49 5.49
CA SER A 32 -1.58 -9.64 6.37
C SER A 32 -2.78 -9.34 7.27
N GLN A 33 -2.85 -8.13 7.84
CA GLN A 33 -3.98 -7.70 8.68
C GLN A 33 -5.26 -7.58 7.86
N ARG A 34 -5.20 -6.94 6.68
CA ARG A 34 -6.37 -6.76 5.82
C ARG A 34 -6.95 -8.11 5.39
N ILE A 35 -6.12 -9.06 4.99
CA ILE A 35 -6.59 -10.42 4.63
C ILE A 35 -7.33 -11.09 5.79
N THR A 36 -6.77 -10.98 7.00
CA THR A 36 -7.37 -11.56 8.21
C THR A 36 -8.72 -10.91 8.53
N GLU A 37 -8.84 -9.60 8.33
CA GLU A 37 -10.07 -8.84 8.54
C GLU A 37 -11.15 -9.17 7.50
N GLU A 38 -10.79 -9.25 6.22
CA GLU A 38 -11.74 -9.55 5.13
C GLU A 38 -12.23 -11.00 5.20
N THR A 39 -11.37 -11.97 5.55
CA THR A 39 -11.78 -13.37 5.77
C THR A 39 -12.82 -13.50 6.89
N ARG A 40 -12.76 -12.61 7.89
CA ARG A 40 -13.72 -12.59 9.01
C ARG A 40 -15.04 -11.89 8.66
N LYS A 41 -15.07 -11.10 7.58
CA LYS A 41 -16.21 -10.30 7.12
C LYS A 41 -16.73 -10.83 5.78
N GLU A 42 -17.34 -12.02 5.78
CA GLU A 42 -17.91 -12.70 4.59
C GLU A 42 -19.06 -11.95 3.87
N LYS A 43 -19.33 -10.67 4.14
CA LYS A 43 -20.48 -9.92 3.57
C LYS A 43 -20.11 -8.65 2.80
N ASP A 44 -18.84 -8.28 2.67
CA ASP A 44 -18.43 -7.07 1.96
C ASP A 44 -18.03 -7.39 0.50
N PRO A 45 -18.60 -6.74 -0.52
CA PRO A 45 -18.14 -6.89 -1.91
C PRO A 45 -16.66 -6.52 -2.11
N MET A 46 -16.09 -5.66 -1.26
CA MET A 46 -14.65 -5.40 -1.24
C MET A 46 -13.88 -6.61 -0.69
N ALA A 47 -14.41 -7.28 0.35
CA ALA A 47 -13.87 -8.56 0.85
C ALA A 47 -13.90 -9.65 -0.24
N GLY A 48 -14.81 -9.57 -1.21
CA GLY A 48 -14.85 -10.49 -2.35
C GLY A 48 -13.67 -10.34 -3.32
N ALA A 49 -13.31 -9.09 -3.67
CA ALA A 49 -12.15 -8.81 -4.53
C ALA A 49 -10.82 -9.03 -3.80
N PHE A 50 -10.75 -8.66 -2.51
CA PHE A 50 -9.59 -8.99 -1.68
C PHE A 50 -9.52 -10.49 -1.39
N GLY A 51 -10.65 -11.16 -1.24
CA GLY A 51 -10.73 -12.61 -1.05
C GLY A 51 -10.31 -13.39 -2.30
N SER A 52 -10.54 -12.87 -3.52
CA SER A 52 -10.04 -13.51 -4.75
C SER A 52 -8.54 -13.30 -4.96
N LEU A 53 -8.04 -12.10 -4.66
CA LEU A 53 -6.61 -11.76 -4.70
C LEU A 53 -5.81 -12.53 -3.64
N PHE A 54 -6.31 -12.52 -2.40
CA PHE A 54 -5.56 -12.91 -1.21
C PHE A 54 -6.11 -14.16 -0.49
N GLY A 55 -7.08 -14.84 -1.09
CA GLY A 55 -7.72 -16.04 -0.58
C GLY A 55 -6.78 -17.25 -0.55
N GLY A 56 -6.04 -17.37 0.54
CA GLY A 56 -5.27 -18.55 0.89
C GLY A 56 -3.76 -18.31 0.82
N PHE A 57 -3.14 -18.06 1.97
CA PHE A 57 -1.70 -18.19 2.24
C PHE A 57 -0.71 -17.39 1.36
N ALA A 58 -1.17 -16.59 0.39
CA ALA A 58 -0.32 -15.93 -0.59
C ALA A 58 0.30 -14.60 -0.11
N ALA A 59 -0.07 -14.07 1.06
CA ALA A 59 0.48 -12.80 1.58
C ALA A 59 2.02 -12.77 1.52
N ASN A 60 2.66 -13.87 1.94
CA ASN A 60 4.12 -13.99 1.99
C ASN A 60 4.78 -14.26 0.60
N LEU A 61 3.98 -14.61 -0.41
CA LEU A 61 4.44 -14.77 -1.81
C LEU A 61 4.22 -13.49 -2.61
N MET A 62 3.16 -12.75 -2.31
CA MET A 62 2.83 -11.47 -2.92
C MET A 62 3.84 -10.39 -2.54
N THR A 63 4.26 -10.32 -1.28
CA THR A 63 5.27 -9.33 -0.84
C THR A 63 6.61 -9.55 -1.53
N LYS A 64 6.94 -10.79 -1.93
CA LYS A 64 8.12 -11.10 -2.74
C LYS A 64 8.02 -10.60 -4.18
N GLN A 65 6.80 -10.40 -4.69
CA GLN A 65 6.52 -9.86 -6.03
C GLN A 65 6.07 -8.40 -5.98
N THR A 66 6.16 -7.77 -4.80
CA THR A 66 5.90 -6.34 -4.65
C THR A 66 7.12 -5.53 -5.01
N VAL A 67 6.94 -4.56 -5.90
CA VAL A 67 7.94 -3.55 -6.22
C VAL A 67 7.60 -2.28 -5.46
N ARG A 68 8.44 -1.93 -4.48
CA ARG A 68 8.39 -0.64 -3.79
C ARG A 68 9.11 0.41 -4.63
N LYS A 69 8.44 1.52 -4.94
CA LYS A 69 9.06 2.71 -5.54
C LYS A 69 9.02 3.85 -4.55
N ASP A 70 10.20 4.40 -4.28
CA ASP A 70 10.38 5.44 -3.27
C ASP A 70 10.28 6.82 -3.89
N TYR A 71 9.40 7.64 -3.31
CA TYR A 71 9.33 9.07 -3.56
C TYR A 71 9.70 9.81 -2.27
N VAL A 72 9.94 11.13 -2.39
CA VAL A 72 10.45 11.94 -1.27
C VAL A 72 9.50 11.93 -0.05
N PHE A 73 8.19 11.79 -0.27
CA PHE A 73 7.17 11.92 0.78
C PHE A 73 6.21 10.73 0.91
N PHE A 74 6.31 9.77 -0.02
CA PHE A 74 5.45 8.59 -0.06
C PHE A 74 6.19 7.49 -0.82
N SER A 75 5.67 6.27 -0.77
CA SER A 75 6.14 5.18 -1.61
C SER A 75 4.94 4.53 -2.29
N THR A 76 5.12 4.00 -3.50
CA THR A 76 4.11 3.15 -4.12
C THR A 76 4.54 1.69 -4.00
N TYR A 77 3.57 0.82 -3.83
CA TYR A 77 3.73 -0.62 -3.68
C TYR A 77 2.92 -1.28 -4.78
N ASP A 78 3.61 -1.70 -5.83
CA ASP A 78 3.02 -2.42 -6.96
C ASP A 78 3.15 -3.92 -6.69
N THR A 79 2.05 -4.59 -6.34
CA THR A 79 2.01 -6.02 -6.03
C THR A 79 1.36 -6.76 -7.19
N SER A 80 2.13 -7.63 -7.83
CA SER A 80 1.61 -8.49 -8.90
C SER A 80 1.35 -9.89 -8.35
N PHE A 81 0.20 -10.47 -8.67
CA PHE A 81 -0.12 -11.85 -8.32
C PHE A 81 -0.95 -12.52 -9.41
N GLY A 82 -0.35 -13.47 -10.12
CA GLY A 82 -1.01 -14.12 -11.25
C GLY A 82 -1.43 -13.10 -12.33
N ASN A 83 -2.74 -12.95 -12.52
CA ASN A 83 -3.34 -12.05 -13.51
C ASN A 83 -3.98 -10.80 -12.88
N GLU A 84 -3.65 -10.52 -11.62
CA GLU A 84 -4.19 -9.39 -10.87
C GLU A 84 -3.05 -8.52 -10.35
N GLN A 85 -3.25 -7.20 -10.40
CA GLN A 85 -2.25 -6.21 -9.99
C GLN A 85 -2.88 -5.25 -9.00
N LEU A 86 -2.29 -5.17 -7.82
CA LEU A 86 -2.71 -4.27 -6.76
C LEU A 86 -1.70 -3.15 -6.57
N ARG A 87 -2.17 -1.91 -6.56
CA ARG A 87 -1.36 -0.75 -6.23
C ARG A 87 -1.77 -0.13 -4.90
N ALA A 88 -0.80 0.05 -4.01
CA ALA A 88 -0.98 0.82 -2.78
C ALA A 88 0.00 2.00 -2.69
N ILE A 89 -0.41 3.05 -1.99
CA ILE A 89 0.40 4.22 -1.64
C ILE A 89 0.65 4.17 -0.13
N GLY A 90 1.92 4.19 0.27
CA GLY A 90 2.35 4.32 1.64
C GLY A 90 2.77 5.76 1.95
N VAL A 91 2.15 6.38 2.96
CA VAL A 91 2.46 7.74 3.41
C VAL A 91 2.08 7.88 4.89
N LEU A 92 2.88 8.59 5.69
CA LEU A 92 2.60 8.82 7.12
C LEU A 92 2.29 7.51 7.90
N ASN A 93 3.03 6.44 7.64
CA ASN A 93 2.80 5.10 8.21
C ASN A 93 1.40 4.49 7.95
N ASN A 94 0.71 4.98 6.92
CA ASN A 94 -0.59 4.49 6.47
C ASN A 94 -0.49 3.98 5.03
N PHE A 95 -1.40 3.08 4.65
CA PHE A 95 -1.48 2.53 3.29
C PHE A 95 -2.87 2.75 2.70
N TYR A 96 -2.90 3.17 1.44
CA TYR A 96 -4.12 3.41 0.68
C TYR A 96 -4.07 2.66 -0.64
N ILE A 97 -5.07 1.84 -0.91
CA ILE A 97 -5.14 1.04 -2.14
C ILE A 97 -5.83 1.88 -3.21
N THR A 98 -5.21 1.96 -4.38
CA THR A 98 -5.58 2.93 -5.43
C THR A 98 -6.07 2.30 -6.72
N GLU A 99 -5.61 1.11 -7.08
CA GLU A 99 -6.00 0.45 -8.32
C GLU A 99 -5.90 -1.06 -8.19
N ASP A 100 -6.92 -1.75 -8.68
CA ASP A 100 -6.91 -3.18 -8.99
C ASP A 100 -7.02 -3.29 -10.51
N ARG A 101 -5.87 -3.44 -11.19
CA ARG A 101 -5.87 -3.68 -12.64
C ARG A 101 -5.93 -5.17 -12.87
N LYS A 102 -7.09 -5.66 -13.30
CA LYS A 102 -7.15 -6.91 -14.06
C LYS A 102 -6.32 -6.71 -15.33
N SER A 103 -5.30 -7.53 -15.55
CA SER A 103 -4.66 -7.58 -16.86
C SER A 103 -5.71 -8.04 -17.87
N GLN A 104 -6.22 -7.08 -18.64
CA GLN A 104 -6.94 -7.35 -19.87
C GLN A 104 -6.01 -8.16 -20.77
N HIS A 105 -6.28 -9.46 -20.84
CA HIS A 105 -5.74 -10.31 -21.87
C HIS A 105 -6.61 -10.06 -23.10
N ASP A 106 -6.22 -9.06 -23.90
CA ASP A 106 -6.66 -8.98 -25.28
C ASP A 106 -5.91 -10.07 -26.06
N ASN A 107 -6.62 -11.15 -26.40
CA ASN A 107 -6.41 -11.90 -27.64
C ASN A 107 -7.67 -12.70 -28.00
#